data_AF-R9LQV0-F1
#
_entry.id   AF-R9LQV0-F1
#
_cell.length_a   1.000
_cell.length_b   1.000
_cell.length_c   1.000
_cell.angle_alpha   90.00
_cell.angle_beta   90.00
_cell.angle_gamma   90.00
#
_symmetry.space_group_name_H-M   'P 1'
#
loop_
_entity.id
_entity.type
_entity.pdbx_description
1 polymer ?
#
loop_
_entity_poly.entity_id
_entity_poly.type
_entity_poly.pdbx_seq_one_letter_code
_entity_poly.pdbx_strand_id
1 'polypeptide(L)'
;MKKAPAIRSKRSKKNGFTMIEVLLALMITTICMGIGMAYLQTAQKLLTNHDSVQRDLMILQLRYFLASSSSIDTFDDHLEVVVRHEQFTIEKDKDRLIKRGGYEILEENVDDVRFFEHEEGIFMEMDDEIYQLY
;
A
#
# COMPACT_ATOMS: atom_id res chain seq x y z
N MET A 1 43.30 -0.43 72.64
CA MET A 1 41.96 -0.62 72.01
C MET A 1 41.85 0.28 70.78
N LYS A 2 41.00 -0.11 69.82
CA LYS A 2 41.06 0.14 68.37
C LYS A 2 40.98 1.61 67.91
N LYS A 3 41.80 1.98 66.92
CA LYS A 3 41.66 3.22 66.13
C LYS A 3 40.41 3.13 65.24
N ALA A 4 39.59 4.18 65.23
CA ALA A 4 38.41 4.29 64.36
C ALA A 4 38.82 4.39 62.88
N PRO A 5 38.08 3.78 61.94
CA PRO A 5 38.43 3.86 60.53
C PRO A 5 38.01 5.21 59.96
N ALA A 6 38.92 5.87 59.25
CA ALA A 6 38.60 7.06 58.48
C ALA A 6 37.63 6.69 57.35
N ILE A 7 36.40 7.21 57.38
CA ILE A 7 35.43 7.07 56.30
C ILE A 7 35.94 7.92 55.12
N ARG A 8 36.60 7.27 54.18
CA ARG A 8 37.06 7.89 52.93
C ARG A 8 35.83 8.07 52.03
N SER A 9 35.27 9.28 51.98
CA SER A 9 34.23 9.60 51.00
C SER A 9 34.80 9.42 49.60
N LYS A 10 34.28 8.45 48.85
CA LYS A 10 34.51 8.37 47.40
C LYS A 10 33.92 9.63 46.79
N ARG A 11 34.76 10.60 46.43
CA ARG A 11 34.34 11.71 45.56
C ARG A 11 33.82 11.11 44.27
N SER A 12 32.51 11.21 44.03
CA SER A 12 31.93 10.97 42.72
C SER A 12 32.62 11.92 41.74
N LYS A 13 33.39 11.38 40.79
CA LYS A 13 33.94 12.18 39.70
C LYS A 13 32.74 12.71 38.91
N LYS A 14 32.51 14.02 38.97
CA LYS A 14 31.59 14.68 38.05
C LYS A 14 32.24 14.63 36.67
N ASN A 15 31.97 13.57 35.92
CA ASN A 15 32.31 13.49 34.50
C ASN A 15 31.28 14.36 33.75
N GLY A 16 31.57 15.65 33.63
CA GLY A 16 30.82 16.53 32.74
C GLY A 16 31.16 16.20 31.29
N PHE A 17 30.17 16.20 30.42
CA PHE A 17 30.41 16.09 28.98
C PHE A 17 31.13 17.33 28.48
N THR A 18 32.08 17.12 27.59
CA THR A 18 32.70 18.21 26.85
C THR A 18 31.71 18.77 25.83
N MET A 19 31.81 20.08 25.55
CA MET A 19 30.92 20.77 24.60
C MET A 19 30.89 20.07 23.23
N ILE A 20 32.02 19.49 22.80
CA ILE A 20 32.14 18.78 21.53
C ILE A 20 31.34 17.46 21.53
N GLU A 21 31.29 16.74 22.65
CA GLU A 21 30.47 15.52 22.78
C GLU A 21 28.97 15.86 22.70
N VAL A 22 28.56 16.99 23.30
CA VAL A 22 27.17 17.46 23.22
C VAL A 22 26.79 17.87 21.80
N LEU A 23 27.67 18.56 21.08
CA LEU A 23 27.44 18.95 19.68
C LEU A 23 27.36 17.74 18.75
N LEU A 24 28.23 16.74 18.94
CA LEU A 24 28.17 15.49 18.18
C LEU A 24 26.87 14.72 18.45
N ALA A 25 26.45 14.63 19.71
CA ALA A 25 25.19 13.99 20.07
C ALA A 25 23.98 14.71 19.46
N LEU A 26 23.97 16.05 19.46
CA LEU A 26 22.93 16.85 18.80
C LEU A 26 22.91 16.62 17.30
N MET A 27 24.08 16.61 16.64
CA MET A 27 24.17 16.37 15.20
C MET A 27 23.59 15.00 14.84
N ILE A 28 23.99 13.94 15.55
CA ILE A 28 23.45 12.60 15.33
C ILE A 28 21.94 12.57 15.57
N THR A 29 21.46 13.20 16.65
CA THR A 29 20.03 13.27 16.97
C THR A 29 19.24 13.97 15.87
N THR A 30 19.75 15.07 15.31
CA THR A 30 19.10 15.78 14.20
C THR A 30 19.01 14.94 12.94
N ILE A 31 20.06 14.16 12.61
CA ILE A 31 20.04 13.24 11.46
C ILE A 31 19.01 12.14 11.69
N CYS A 32 18.99 11.52 12.88
CA CYS A 32 18.01 10.50 13.23
C CYS A 32 16.57 11.02 13.18
N MET A 33 16.32 12.24 13.69
CA MET A 33 14.99 12.88 13.59
C MET A 33 14.61 13.16 12.13
N GLY A 34 15.54 13.61 11.29
CA GLY A 34 15.29 13.84 9.87
C GLY A 34 14.85 12.56 9.14
N ILE A 35 15.57 11.45 9.38
CA ILE A 35 15.21 10.14 8.82
C ILE A 35 13.85 9.68 9.35
N GLY A 36 13.59 9.84 10.65
CA GLY A 36 12.30 9.49 11.26
C GLY A 36 11.13 10.27 10.67
N MET A 37 11.30 11.57 10.43
CA MET A 37 10.28 12.42 9.81
C MET A 37 10.03 12.01 8.35
N ALA A 38 11.07 11.72 7.57
CA ALA A 38 10.91 11.24 6.20
C ALA A 38 10.15 9.90 6.16
N TYR A 39 10.44 9.00 7.10
CA TYR A 39 9.72 7.74 7.24
C TYR A 39 8.23 7.96 7.58
N LEU A 40 7.93 8.82 8.55
CA LEU A 40 6.56 9.14 8.94
C LEU A 40 5.77 9.80 7.81
N GLN A 41 6.38 10.72 7.05
CA GLN A 41 5.75 11.34 5.89
C GLN A 41 5.41 10.30 4.80
N THR A 42 6.31 9.33 4.59
CA THR A 42 6.06 8.25 3.62
C THR A 42 4.94 7.33 4.10
N ALA A 43 4.95 6.95 5.38
CA ALA A 43 3.87 6.16 5.98
C ALA A 43 2.52 6.88 5.92
N GLN A 44 2.49 8.19 6.18
CA GLN A 44 1.27 9.00 6.08
C GLN A 44 0.74 9.04 4.64
N LYS A 45 1.62 9.19 3.63
CA LYS A 45 1.20 9.14 2.22
C LYS A 45 0.60 7.79 1.85
N LEU A 46 1.18 6.69 2.34
CA LEU A 46 0.63 5.35 2.10
C LEU A 46 -0.74 5.14 2.76
N LEU A 47 -0.92 5.66 3.98
CA LEU A 47 -2.22 5.60 4.67
C LEU A 47 -3.29 6.46 3.99
N THR A 48 -2.90 7.60 3.42
CA THR A 48 -3.84 8.54 2.78
C THR A 48 -4.22 8.10 1.36
N ASN A 49 -3.30 7.45 0.64
CA ASN A 49 -3.51 6.99 -0.74
C ASN A 49 -3.96 5.52 -0.81
N HIS A 50 -4.43 4.93 0.29
CA HIS A 50 -4.68 3.49 0.34
C HIS A 50 -5.71 3.06 -0.71
N ASP A 51 -6.81 3.82 -0.84
CA ASP A 51 -7.90 3.52 -1.76
C ASP A 51 -7.45 3.62 -3.23
N SER A 52 -6.65 4.64 -3.58
CA SER A 52 -6.13 4.79 -4.95
C SER A 52 -5.13 3.68 -5.30
N VAL A 53 -4.26 3.30 -4.35
CA VAL A 53 -3.28 2.23 -4.57
C VAL A 53 -3.97 0.87 -4.68
N GLN A 54 -5.04 0.63 -3.93
CA GLN A 54 -5.83 -0.59 -4.03
C GLN A 54 -6.46 -0.75 -5.42
N ARG A 55 -7.13 0.30 -5.93
CA ARG A 55 -7.69 0.29 -7.29
C ARG A 55 -6.63 0.09 -8.36
N ASP A 56 -5.50 0.78 -8.25
CA ASP A 56 -4.39 0.62 -9.20
C ASP A 56 -3.89 -0.83 -9.27
N LEU A 57 -3.77 -1.48 -8.11
CA LEU A 57 -3.36 -2.89 -8.01
C LEU A 57 -4.43 -3.83 -8.57
N MET A 58 -5.70 -3.58 -8.28
CA MET A 58 -6.82 -4.34 -8.84
C MET A 58 -6.84 -4.27 -10.37
N ILE A 59 -6.71 -3.06 -10.95
CA ILE A 59 -6.63 -2.87 -12.41
C ILE A 59 -5.43 -3.62 -12.99
N LEU A 60 -4.28 -3.59 -12.32
CA LEU A 60 -3.10 -4.32 -12.77
C LEU A 60 -3.31 -5.84 -12.75
N GLN A 61 -3.98 -6.37 -11.71
CA GLN A 61 -4.34 -7.79 -11.62
C GLN A 61 -5.30 -8.19 -12.74
N LEU A 62 -6.31 -7.37 -13.03
CA LEU A 62 -7.25 -7.58 -14.13
C LEU A 62 -6.54 -7.59 -15.48
N ARG A 63 -5.67 -6.62 -15.75
CA ARG A 63 -4.85 -6.58 -16.97
C ARG A 63 -4.02 -7.85 -17.15
N TYR A 64 -3.36 -8.29 -16.08
CA TYR A 64 -2.57 -9.53 -16.12
C TYR A 64 -3.43 -10.76 -16.38
N PHE A 65 -4.63 -10.81 -15.76
CA PHE A 65 -5.58 -11.89 -15.95
C PHE A 65 -6.08 -11.94 -17.41
N LEU A 66 -6.52 -10.81 -17.97
CA LEU A 66 -6.98 -10.69 -19.35
C LEU A 66 -5.86 -10.97 -20.36
N ALA A 67 -4.63 -10.54 -20.07
CA ALA A 67 -3.46 -10.86 -20.90
C ALA A 67 -3.20 -12.37 -21.03
N SER A 68 -3.64 -13.17 -20.05
CA SER A 68 -3.52 -14.63 -20.08
C SER A 68 -4.73 -15.35 -20.70
N SER A 69 -5.74 -14.61 -21.13
CA SER A 69 -6.97 -15.16 -21.70
C SER A 69 -6.77 -15.63 -23.14
N SER A 70 -7.60 -16.60 -23.53
CA SER A 70 -7.68 -17.11 -24.90
C SER A 70 -8.82 -16.45 -25.68
N SER A 71 -9.86 -16.00 -24.98
CA SER A 71 -10.95 -15.20 -25.53
C SER A 71 -11.52 -14.30 -24.44
N ILE A 72 -12.02 -13.14 -24.87
CA ILE A 72 -12.71 -12.17 -24.04
C ILE A 72 -13.95 -11.74 -24.80
N ASP A 73 -15.12 -11.82 -24.16
CA ASP A 73 -16.38 -11.32 -24.68
C ASP A 73 -16.88 -10.21 -23.76
N THR A 74 -17.14 -9.04 -24.34
CA THR A 74 -17.53 -7.83 -23.58
C THR A 74 -19.01 -7.57 -23.66
N PHE A 75 -19.65 -7.43 -22.49
CA PHE A 75 -21.04 -7.00 -22.33
C PHE A 75 -21.09 -5.76 -21.43
N ASP A 76 -22.15 -4.97 -21.52
CA ASP A 76 -22.25 -3.70 -20.79
C ASP A 76 -22.14 -3.88 -19.26
N ASP A 77 -22.70 -4.97 -18.74
CA ASP A 77 -22.78 -5.29 -17.31
C ASP A 77 -21.71 -6.30 -16.82
N HIS A 78 -21.06 -7.03 -17.73
CA HIS A 78 -20.08 -8.05 -17.38
C HIS A 78 -19.06 -8.35 -18.49
N LEU A 79 -17.91 -8.87 -18.10
CA LEU A 79 -16.92 -9.47 -19.01
C LEU A 79 -16.91 -10.98 -18.85
N GLU A 80 -17.01 -11.72 -19.94
CA GLU A 80 -16.73 -13.15 -19.95
C GLU A 80 -15.32 -13.41 -20.49
N VAL A 81 -14.56 -14.23 -19.78
CA VAL A 81 -13.15 -14.46 -20.07
C VAL A 81 -12.86 -15.95 -20.00
N VAL A 82 -12.24 -16.51 -21.04
CA VAL A 82 -11.78 -17.90 -21.02
C VAL A 82 -10.27 -17.92 -20.77
N VAL A 83 -9.86 -18.48 -19.63
CA VAL A 83 -8.45 -18.66 -19.27
C VAL A 83 -8.20 -20.15 -19.08
N ARG A 84 -7.25 -20.71 -19.85
CA ARG A 84 -6.84 -22.13 -19.73
C ARG A 84 -8.01 -23.14 -19.81
N HIS A 85 -9.02 -22.87 -20.64
CA HIS A 85 -10.25 -23.65 -20.81
C HIS A 85 -11.27 -23.57 -19.64
N GLU A 86 -11.05 -22.66 -18.69
CA GLU A 86 -12.02 -22.32 -17.66
C GLU A 86 -12.67 -20.96 -17.98
N GLN A 87 -13.99 -20.87 -17.78
CA GLN A 87 -14.75 -19.64 -18.00
C GLN A 87 -14.84 -18.86 -16.68
N PHE A 88 -14.52 -17.57 -16.77
CA PHE A 88 -14.61 -16.61 -15.69
C PHE A 88 -15.54 -15.48 -16.12
N THR A 89 -16.23 -14.89 -15.15
CA THR A 89 -17.09 -13.73 -15.38
C THR A 89 -16.68 -12.64 -14.41
N ILE A 90 -16.39 -11.44 -14.92
CA ILE A 90 -16.16 -10.25 -14.12
C ILE A 90 -17.43 -9.41 -14.17
N GLU A 91 -18.04 -9.17 -13.03
CA GLU A 91 -19.33 -8.48 -12.95
C GLU A 91 -19.50 -7.77 -11.60
N LYS A 92 -20.48 -6.89 -11.53
CA LYS A 92 -20.89 -6.27 -10.27
C LYS A 92 -21.89 -7.16 -9.52
N ASP A 93 -21.58 -7.49 -8.26
CA ASP A 93 -22.46 -8.20 -7.33
C ASP A 93 -22.78 -7.33 -6.11
N LYS A 94 -23.93 -6.64 -6.17
CA LYS A 94 -24.32 -5.58 -5.22
C LYS A 94 -23.29 -4.46 -5.24
N ASP A 95 -22.72 -4.07 -4.11
CA ASP A 95 -21.78 -2.96 -4.02
C ASP A 95 -20.33 -3.41 -4.22
N ARG A 96 -20.09 -4.47 -5.01
CA ARG A 96 -18.76 -5.10 -5.15
C ARG A 96 -18.50 -5.50 -6.59
N LEU A 97 -17.26 -5.31 -7.02
CA LEU A 97 -16.75 -5.89 -8.26
C LEU A 97 -16.19 -7.29 -7.96
N ILE A 98 -16.65 -8.31 -8.68
CA ILE A 98 -16.26 -9.69 -8.43
C ILE A 98 -15.80 -10.40 -9.69
N LYS A 99 -15.02 -11.45 -9.49
CA LYS A 99 -14.67 -12.45 -10.51
C LYS A 99 -15.22 -13.82 -10.13
N ARG A 100 -16.20 -14.30 -10.88
CA ARG A 100 -16.77 -15.66 -10.78
C ARG A 100 -15.90 -16.67 -11.54
N GLY A 101 -15.86 -17.92 -11.06
CA GLY A 101 -14.88 -18.95 -11.45
C GLY A 101 -13.86 -19.26 -10.35
N GLY A 102 -13.82 -18.45 -9.30
CA GLY A 102 -13.14 -18.71 -8.02
C GLY A 102 -13.71 -17.89 -6.84
N TYR A 103 -14.76 -17.09 -7.10
CA TYR A 103 -15.36 -16.07 -6.23
C TYR A 103 -14.30 -15.20 -5.52
N GLU A 104 -13.76 -14.28 -6.29
CA GLU A 104 -12.76 -13.30 -5.84
C GLU A 104 -13.41 -11.92 -5.83
N ILE A 105 -13.31 -11.21 -4.70
CA ILE A 105 -13.74 -9.81 -4.60
C ILE A 105 -12.56 -8.95 -5.03
N LEU A 106 -12.77 -8.14 -6.06
CA LEU A 106 -11.75 -7.27 -6.66
C LEU A 106 -11.76 -5.88 -6.02
N GLU A 107 -12.95 -5.32 -5.78
CA GLU A 107 -13.14 -4.03 -5.13
C GLU A 107 -14.45 -4.02 -4.32
N GLU A 108 -14.44 -3.32 -3.19
CA GLU A 108 -15.61 -3.13 -2.34
C GLU A 108 -16.12 -1.68 -2.44
N ASN A 109 -17.42 -1.49 -2.22
CA ASN A 109 -18.11 -0.19 -2.27
C ASN A 109 -18.07 0.46 -3.66
N VAL A 110 -18.47 -0.31 -4.68
CA VAL A 110 -18.57 0.16 -6.06
C VAL A 110 -20.02 0.50 -6.43
N ASP A 111 -20.26 1.74 -6.86
CA ASP A 111 -21.60 2.29 -7.11
C ASP A 111 -22.08 2.06 -8.54
N ASP A 112 -21.22 2.14 -9.55
CA ASP A 112 -21.54 1.75 -10.93
C ASP A 112 -20.33 1.11 -11.62
N VAL A 113 -20.59 0.10 -12.47
CA VAL A 113 -19.57 -0.55 -13.30
C VAL A 113 -20.14 -0.83 -14.66
N ARG A 114 -19.41 -0.44 -15.71
CA ARG A 114 -19.73 -0.82 -17.08
C ARG A 114 -18.50 -1.25 -17.84
N PHE A 115 -18.68 -2.16 -18.78
CA PHE A 115 -17.61 -2.61 -19.66
C PHE A 115 -17.95 -2.31 -21.11
N PHE A 116 -16.96 -1.89 -21.88
CA PHE A 116 -17.15 -1.57 -23.28
C PHE A 116 -15.87 -1.71 -24.08
N GLU A 117 -16.02 -1.95 -25.38
CA GLU A 117 -14.93 -2.01 -26.33
C GLU A 117 -14.80 -0.70 -27.11
N HIS A 118 -13.57 -0.20 -27.26
CA HIS A 118 -13.27 0.99 -28.05
C HIS A 118 -11.90 0.88 -28.70
N GLU A 119 -11.80 1.18 -30.00
CA GLU A 119 -10.51 1.22 -30.75
C GLU A 119 -9.56 0.04 -30.47
N GLU A 120 -10.09 -1.20 -30.49
CA GLU A 120 -9.36 -2.46 -30.20
C GLU A 120 -8.93 -2.68 -28.74
N GLY A 121 -9.33 -1.81 -27.81
CA GLY A 121 -9.14 -1.98 -26.37
C GLY A 121 -10.42 -2.32 -25.62
N ILE A 122 -10.26 -2.97 -24.46
CA ILE A 122 -11.36 -3.25 -23.53
C ILE A 122 -11.25 -2.28 -22.37
N PHE A 123 -12.36 -1.63 -22.03
CA PHE A 123 -12.43 -0.61 -20.98
C PHE A 123 -13.46 -0.98 -19.92
N MET A 124 -13.22 -0.48 -18.72
CA MET A 124 -14.14 -0.50 -17.61
C MET A 124 -14.33 0.92 -17.11
N GLU A 125 -15.58 1.37 -17.06
CA GLU A 125 -15.98 2.57 -16.33
C GLU A 125 -16.45 2.15 -14.95
N MET A 126 -15.87 2.74 -13.91
CA MET A 126 -16.20 2.47 -12.52
C MET A 126 -16.28 3.79 -11.76
N ASP A 127 -17.43 4.09 -11.17
CA ASP A 127 -17.68 5.34 -10.41
C ASP A 127 -17.23 6.62 -11.16
N ASP A 128 -17.64 6.75 -12.42
CA ASP A 128 -17.28 7.84 -13.35
C ASP A 128 -15.78 7.92 -13.75
N GLU A 129 -14.96 6.92 -13.40
CA GLU A 129 -13.56 6.80 -13.81
C GLU A 129 -13.38 5.68 -14.85
N ILE A 130 -12.67 5.97 -15.94
CA ILE A 130 -12.45 5.02 -17.05
C ILE A 130 -11.05 4.40 -16.95
N TYR A 131 -11.02 3.07 -17.02
CA TYR A 131 -9.82 2.26 -16.93
C TYR A 131 -9.68 1.35 -18.16
N GLN A 132 -8.56 1.43 -18.86
CA GLN A 132 -8.24 0.45 -19.90
C GLN A 132 -7.79 -0.88 -19.26
N LEU A 133 -8.39 -1.99 -19.68
CA LEU A 133 -8.15 -3.34 -19.16
C LEU A 133 -7.37 -4.24 -20.12
N TYR A 134 -7.54 -4.08 -21.43
CA TYR A 134 -6.82 -4.83 -22.47
C TYR A 134 -6.45 -3.90 -23.63
#